data_AF-A0A524N4E0-F1
#
_entry.id   AF-A0A524N4E0-F1
#
_cell.length_a   1.000
_cell.length_b   1.000
_cell.length_c   1.000
_cell.angle_alpha   90.00
_cell.angle_beta   90.00
_cell.angle_gamma   90.00
#
_symmetry.space_group_name_H-M   'P 1'
#
loop_
_entity.id
_entity.type
_entity.pdbx_description
1 polymer ?
#
loop_
_entity_poly.entity_id
_entity_poly.type
_entity_poly.pdbx_seq_one_letter_code
_entity_poly.pdbx_strand_id
1 'polypeptide(L)'
;MADVRIKCAKCGKEMMVSEYVSSDALGDCSCGAKLLMPQIPKKKQNPTTVRYARDPATIEAEANRPRFRARRSSTLVRLGSWRISEYGMSWLIFLLLASVLSYFRYSDALAKTSLETYTFWGMVAMGLFHMVVIVDAFYNEFFEGLVSLMIPPYSLYYLYFKSDSFALRAIVGGLAVAFGLDMVELCVDQLSGYVKEVNDFIWSGGG
;
A
#
# COMPACT_ATOMS: atom_id res chain seq x y z
N MET A 1 16.61 -7.22 16.82
CA MET A 1 15.90 -7.07 18.11
C MET A 1 16.94 -6.63 19.12
N ALA A 2 16.79 -5.44 19.72
CA ALA A 2 17.74 -4.94 20.69
C ALA A 2 17.23 -5.26 22.10
N ASP A 3 18.05 -5.98 22.88
CA ASP A 3 17.76 -6.24 24.30
C ASP A 3 18.41 -5.15 25.15
N VAL A 4 17.65 -4.62 26.11
CA VAL A 4 18.12 -3.59 27.04
C VAL A 4 18.48 -4.25 28.37
N ARG A 5 19.70 -4.01 28.87
CA ARG A 5 20.11 -4.45 30.20
C ARG A 5 19.67 -3.42 31.24
N ILE A 6 18.78 -3.81 32.14
CA ILE A 6 18.30 -2.96 33.24
C ILE A 6 18.89 -3.46 34.56
N LYS A 7 19.44 -2.55 35.37
CA LYS A 7 19.91 -2.85 36.74
C LYS A 7 18.81 -2.56 37.75
N CYS A 8 18.51 -3.51 38.62
CA CYS A 8 17.60 -3.27 39.73
C CYS A 8 18.23 -2.33 40.76
N ALA A 9 17.54 -1.24 41.11
CA ALA A 9 18.02 -0.25 42.07
C ALA A 9 18.19 -0.79 43.50
N LYS A 10 17.45 -1.85 43.89
CA LYS A 10 17.54 -2.43 45.24
C LYS A 10 18.63 -3.49 45.37
N CYS A 11 18.72 -4.43 44.43
CA CYS A 11 19.62 -5.59 44.56
C CYS A 11 20.82 -5.57 43.60
N GLY A 12 20.90 -4.61 42.67
CA GLY A 12 22.00 -4.49 41.71
C GLY A 12 22.04 -5.56 40.61
N LYS A 13 21.10 -6.53 40.61
CA LYS A 13 21.04 -7.60 39.61
C LYS A 13 20.65 -7.03 38.23
N GLU A 14 21.39 -7.43 37.21
CA GLU A 14 21.11 -7.11 35.80
C GLU A 14 20.05 -8.08 35.25
N MET A 15 19.09 -7.53 34.49
CA MET A 15 18.07 -8.28 33.78
C MET A 15 17.97 -7.79 32.33
N MET A 16 17.78 -8.70 31.39
CA MET A 16 17.58 -8.40 29.98
C MET A 16 16.08 -8.27 29.71
N VAL A 17 15.65 -7.15 29.15
CA VAL A 17 14.26 -6.88 28.80
C VAL A 17 14.20 -6.37 27.36
N SER A 18 13.20 -6.81 26.60
CA SER A 18 12.99 -6.33 25.23
C SER A 18 12.55 -4.86 25.23
N GLU A 19 13.04 -4.08 24.26
CA GLU A 19 12.72 -2.65 24.09
C GLU A 19 11.21 -2.37 23.95
N TYR A 20 10.42 -3.37 23.53
CA TYR A 20 8.98 -3.22 23.28
C TYR A 20 8.09 -3.57 24.48
N VAL A 21 8.66 -3.90 25.64
CA VAL A 21 7.88 -4.21 26.85
C VAL A 21 7.34 -2.92 27.45
N SER A 22 6.00 -2.82 27.55
CA SER A 22 5.34 -1.70 28.22
C SER A 22 5.75 -1.61 29.69
N SER A 23 5.76 -0.40 30.26
CA SER A 23 6.15 -0.16 31.67
C SER A 23 5.39 -1.05 32.67
N ASP A 24 4.17 -1.43 32.31
CA ASP A 24 3.23 -2.15 33.18
C ASP A 24 3.40 -3.67 33.08
N ALA A 25 4.07 -4.15 32.01
CA ALA A 25 4.36 -5.56 31.77
C ALA A 25 5.74 -5.99 32.31
N LEU A 26 6.50 -5.07 32.93
CA LEU A 26 7.75 -5.41 33.62
C LEU A 26 7.43 -6.22 34.89
N GLY A 27 7.79 -7.50 34.88
CA GLY A 27 7.71 -8.36 36.05
C GLY A 27 8.59 -7.88 37.21
N ASP A 28 8.30 -8.36 38.40
CA ASP A 28 9.10 -8.04 39.59
C ASP A 28 10.51 -8.63 39.48
N CYS A 29 11.50 -7.89 39.99
CA CYS A 29 12.84 -8.43 40.15
C CYS A 29 12.83 -9.56 41.20
N SER A 30 13.82 -10.45 41.20
CA SER A 30 13.94 -11.55 42.18
C SER A 30 14.00 -11.08 43.65
N CYS A 31 14.17 -9.78 43.90
CA CYS A 31 14.10 -9.17 45.22
C CYS A 31 12.70 -8.60 45.58
N GLY A 32 11.68 -8.81 44.74
CA GLY A 32 10.32 -8.29 44.94
C GLY A 32 10.16 -6.79 44.66
N ALA A 33 11.17 -6.14 44.08
CA ALA A 33 11.11 -4.74 43.71
C ALA A 33 10.57 -4.56 42.28
N LYS A 34 9.62 -3.63 42.10
CA LYS A 34 9.16 -3.19 40.79
C LYS A 34 10.29 -2.51 40.03
N LEU A 35 10.53 -2.93 38.79
CA LEU A 35 11.50 -2.31 37.90
C LEU A 35 10.89 -1.04 37.31
N LEU A 36 11.59 0.08 37.46
CA LEU A 36 11.23 1.32 36.80
C LEU A 36 12.01 1.42 35.49
N MET A 37 11.30 1.57 34.38
CA MET A 37 11.90 1.83 33.08
C MET A 37 12.67 3.16 33.17
N PRO A 38 13.98 3.20 32.88
CA PRO A 38 14.71 4.46 32.85
C PRO A 38 14.05 5.36 31.81
N GLN A 39 13.72 6.59 32.19
CA GLN A 39 13.22 7.58 31.24
C GLN A 39 14.37 7.93 30.30
N ILE A 40 14.49 7.18 29.19
CA ILE A 40 15.38 7.55 28.11
C ILE A 40 14.85 8.91 27.63
N PRO A 41 15.60 10.01 27.79
CA PRO A 41 15.14 11.30 27.30
C PRO A 41 14.90 11.09 25.81
N LYS A 42 13.64 11.26 25.37
CA LYS A 42 13.26 11.18 23.96
C LYS A 42 14.14 12.20 23.25
N LYS A 43 15.25 11.72 22.69
CA LYS A 43 16.15 12.56 21.90
C LYS A 43 15.26 13.03 20.77
N LYS A 44 14.90 14.32 20.78
CA LYS A 44 14.24 14.95 19.64
C LYS A 44 15.12 14.54 18.46
N GLN A 45 14.61 13.64 17.63
CA GLN A 45 15.22 13.32 16.36
C GLN A 45 15.10 14.61 15.56
N ASN A 46 16.08 15.50 15.73
CA ASN A 46 16.38 16.44 14.68
C ASN A 46 16.75 15.54 13.49
N PRO A 47 16.05 15.65 12.35
CA PRO A 47 16.47 14.96 11.15
C PRO A 47 17.89 15.46 10.86
N THR A 48 18.87 14.61 11.15
CA THR A 48 20.26 14.84 10.78
C THR A 48 20.29 14.73 9.27
N THR A 49 19.92 15.82 8.61
CA THR A 49 20.42 16.11 7.27
C THR A 49 21.92 16.14 7.45
N VAL A 50 22.57 15.08 6.98
CA VAL A 50 24.01 15.04 6.77
C VAL A 50 24.29 16.17 5.79
N ARG A 51 24.59 17.36 6.32
CA ARG A 51 25.14 18.46 5.55
C ARG A 51 26.54 18.01 5.16
N TYR A 52 26.65 17.38 3.99
CA TYR A 52 27.88 17.43 3.24
C TYR A 52 28.32 18.90 3.18
N ALA A 53 29.59 19.15 3.49
CA ALA A 53 30.19 20.47 3.35
C ALA A 53 29.99 20.91 1.90
N ARG A 54 29.01 21.77 1.67
CA ARG A 54 28.72 22.35 0.37
C ARG A 54 29.80 23.40 0.15
N ASP A 55 30.50 23.32 -0.98
CA ASP A 55 31.53 24.29 -1.34
C ASP A 55 30.99 25.71 -1.21
N PRO A 56 31.77 26.66 -0.65
CA PRO A 56 31.32 28.04 -0.45
C PRO A 56 30.94 28.73 -1.77
N ALA A 57 31.48 28.27 -2.89
CA ALA A 57 31.15 28.78 -4.23
C ALA A 57 29.70 28.48 -4.67
N THR A 58 29.07 27.42 -4.15
CA THR A 58 27.68 27.08 -4.51
C THR A 58 26.65 27.86 -3.69
N ILE A 59 27.06 28.48 -2.58
CA ILE A 59 26.16 29.21 -1.67
C ILE A 59 25.80 30.59 -2.25
N GLU A 60 26.72 31.25 -2.95
CA GLU A 60 26.46 32.55 -3.58
C GLU A 60 25.50 32.44 -4.79
N ALA A 61 25.55 31.33 -5.53
CA ALA A 61 24.66 31.11 -6.68
C ALA A 61 23.20 30.78 -6.30
N GLU A 62 22.95 30.26 -5.09
CA GLU A 62 21.60 29.93 -4.61
C GLU A 62 20.93 31.10 -3.85
N ALA A 63 21.70 32.09 -3.41
CA ALA A 63 21.19 33.26 -2.68
C ALA A 63 20.33 34.20 -3.55
N ASN A 64 20.50 34.16 -4.88
CA ASN A 64 19.85 35.09 -5.80
C ASN A 64 18.68 34.49 -6.61
N ARG A 65 18.15 33.32 -6.21
CA ARG A 65 16.92 32.80 -6.81
C ARG A 65 15.71 33.48 -6.17
N PRO A 66 14.80 34.08 -6.96
CA PRO A 66 13.58 34.68 -6.42
C PRO A 66 12.78 33.60 -5.70
N ARG A 67 12.73 33.70 -4.37
CA ARG A 67 11.90 32.83 -3.54
C ARG A 67 10.44 33.19 -3.82
N PHE A 68 9.82 32.49 -4.77
CA PHE A 68 8.37 32.43 -4.90
C PHE A 68 7.81 31.83 -3.60
N ARG A 69 7.60 32.68 -2.59
CA ARG A 69 6.77 32.36 -1.44
C ARG A 69 5.34 32.30 -1.96
N ALA A 70 4.94 31.13 -2.43
CA ALA A 70 3.53 30.81 -2.62
C ALA A 70 2.83 31.08 -1.29
N ARG A 71 2.13 32.21 -1.21
CA ARG A 71 1.31 32.62 -0.09
C ARG A 71 0.17 31.62 -0.01
N ARG A 72 0.37 30.50 0.70
CA ARG A 72 -0.71 29.56 1.04
C ARG A 72 -1.72 30.35 1.87
N SER A 73 -2.76 30.84 1.23
CA SER A 73 -3.95 31.39 1.86
C SER A 73 -4.71 30.25 2.55
N SER A 74 -4.24 29.83 3.71
CA SER A 74 -4.98 28.93 4.58
C SER A 74 -5.99 29.77 5.38
N THR A 75 -7.04 30.21 4.70
CA THR A 75 -8.25 30.73 5.35
C THR A 75 -9.46 30.09 4.69
N LEU A 76 -9.43 28.77 4.58
CA LEU A 76 -10.61 27.96 4.31
C LEU A 76 -11.17 27.49 5.65
N VAL A 77 -12.16 28.26 6.09
CA VAL A 77 -13.38 27.84 6.78
C VAL A 77 -13.28 26.49 7.50
N ARG A 78 -13.15 26.55 8.82
CA ARG A 78 -13.47 25.46 9.75
C ARG A 78 -15.00 25.22 9.73
N LEU A 79 -15.53 24.70 8.64
CA LEU A 79 -16.78 23.95 8.69
C LEU A 79 -16.47 22.67 9.45
N GLY A 80 -17.29 22.34 10.46
CA GLY A 80 -17.13 21.16 11.30
C GLY A 80 -17.06 19.90 10.44
N SER A 81 -15.84 19.52 10.09
CA SER A 81 -15.55 18.35 9.28
C SER A 81 -15.96 17.16 10.11
N TRP A 82 -17.07 16.53 9.71
CA TRP A 82 -17.29 15.13 9.96
C TRP A 82 -16.06 14.43 9.40
N ARG A 83 -15.08 14.17 10.27
CA ARG A 83 -13.90 13.38 9.98
C ARG A 83 -14.36 11.93 9.87
N ILE A 84 -15.13 11.63 8.83
CA ILE A 84 -15.25 10.26 8.36
C ILE A 84 -13.81 9.86 8.05
N SER A 85 -13.33 8.82 8.73
CA SER A 85 -11.98 8.33 8.49
C SER A 85 -11.83 8.04 7.00
N GLU A 86 -10.66 8.31 6.44
CA GLU A 86 -10.39 8.05 5.02
C GLU A 86 -10.71 6.59 4.66
N TYR A 87 -10.49 5.68 5.62
CA TYR A 87 -10.96 4.29 5.61
C TYR A 87 -12.47 4.16 5.39
N GLY A 88 -13.29 4.87 6.16
CA GLY A 88 -14.75 4.82 6.03
C GLY A 88 -15.23 5.29 4.66
N MET A 89 -14.63 6.36 4.12
CA MET A 89 -14.97 6.85 2.77
C MET A 89 -14.57 5.85 1.68
N SER A 90 -13.37 5.27 1.75
CA SER A 90 -12.95 4.25 0.77
C SER A 90 -13.85 3.03 0.80
N TRP A 91 -14.30 2.62 1.98
CA TRP A 91 -15.19 1.46 2.13
C TRP A 91 -16.59 1.74 1.57
N LEU A 92 -17.13 2.94 1.80
CA LEU A 92 -18.39 3.36 1.19
C LEU A 92 -18.29 3.44 -0.33
N ILE A 93 -17.19 3.96 -0.88
CA ILE A 93 -16.94 3.99 -2.33
C ILE A 93 -16.87 2.58 -2.87
N PHE A 94 -16.14 1.67 -2.21
CA PHE A 94 -16.07 0.26 -2.60
C PHE A 94 -17.45 -0.38 -2.66
N LEU A 95 -18.26 -0.24 -1.59
CA LEU A 95 -19.59 -0.84 -1.56
C LEU A 95 -20.50 -0.27 -2.65
N LEU A 96 -20.50 1.05 -2.83
CA LEU A 96 -21.31 1.71 -3.83
C LEU A 96 -20.90 1.26 -5.24
N LEU A 97 -19.60 1.24 -5.52
CA LEU A 97 -19.07 0.89 -6.83
C LEU A 97 -19.26 -0.60 -7.13
N ALA A 98 -18.94 -1.49 -6.18
CA ALA A 98 -19.20 -2.92 -6.30
C ALA A 98 -20.70 -3.20 -6.51
N SER A 99 -21.57 -2.60 -5.69
CA SER A 99 -23.01 -2.84 -5.77
C SER A 99 -23.61 -2.37 -7.10
N VAL A 100 -23.26 -1.15 -7.54
CA VAL A 100 -23.77 -0.59 -8.80
C VAL A 100 -23.25 -1.39 -10.00
N LEU A 101 -21.95 -1.70 -10.04
CA LEU A 101 -21.38 -2.43 -11.17
C LEU A 101 -21.89 -3.87 -11.26
N SER A 102 -21.96 -4.58 -10.12
CA SER A 102 -22.52 -5.94 -10.05
C SER A 102 -24.01 -5.97 -10.33
N TYR A 103 -24.76 -4.94 -9.92
CA TYR A 103 -26.17 -4.81 -10.28
C TYR A 103 -26.34 -4.76 -11.80
N PHE A 104 -25.60 -3.89 -12.50
CA PHE A 104 -25.65 -3.85 -13.96
C PHE A 104 -25.14 -5.12 -14.64
N ARG A 105 -24.18 -5.84 -14.03
CA ARG A 105 -23.59 -7.07 -14.58
C ARG A 105 -24.52 -8.28 -14.49
N TYR A 106 -25.22 -8.43 -13.36
CA TYR A 106 -25.96 -9.66 -13.01
C TYR A 106 -27.47 -9.48 -13.01
N SER A 107 -27.99 -8.26 -13.16
CA SER A 107 -29.42 -8.05 -13.38
C SER A 107 -29.75 -8.00 -14.87
N ASP A 108 -31.02 -8.26 -15.19
CA ASP A 108 -31.56 -8.09 -16.54
C ASP A 108 -31.81 -6.62 -16.92
N ALA A 109 -31.14 -5.66 -16.24
CA ALA A 109 -31.31 -4.24 -16.50
C ALA A 109 -30.71 -3.79 -17.86
N LEU A 110 -29.78 -4.57 -18.42
CA LEU A 110 -29.14 -4.29 -19.71
C LEU A 110 -29.56 -5.33 -20.76
N ALA A 111 -29.75 -4.86 -21.99
CA ALA A 111 -29.91 -5.74 -23.14
C ALA A 111 -28.63 -6.57 -23.36
N LYS A 112 -28.76 -7.81 -23.86
CA LYS A 112 -27.62 -8.74 -24.03
C LYS A 112 -26.43 -8.13 -24.79
N THR A 113 -26.69 -7.41 -25.88
CA THR A 113 -25.64 -6.74 -26.68
C THR A 113 -24.91 -5.64 -25.89
N SER A 114 -25.63 -4.89 -25.05
CA SER A 114 -25.04 -3.88 -24.18
C SER A 114 -24.27 -4.50 -23.02
N LEU A 115 -24.70 -5.67 -22.53
CA LEU A 115 -24.01 -6.42 -21.48
C LEU A 115 -22.63 -6.92 -21.96
N GLU A 116 -22.53 -7.48 -23.17
CA GLU A 116 -21.24 -7.90 -23.74
C GLU A 116 -20.27 -6.71 -23.85
N THR A 117 -20.76 -5.59 -24.37
CA THR A 117 -19.98 -4.35 -24.48
C THR A 117 -19.55 -3.85 -23.10
N TYR A 118 -20.46 -3.88 -22.12
CA TYR A 118 -20.18 -3.47 -20.74
C TYR A 118 -19.13 -4.36 -20.07
N THR A 119 -19.24 -5.69 -20.21
CA THR A 119 -18.25 -6.64 -19.68
C THR A 119 -16.89 -6.44 -20.32
N PHE A 120 -16.83 -6.23 -21.65
CA PHE A 120 -15.58 -5.93 -22.35
C PHE A 120 -14.89 -4.68 -21.78
N TRP A 121 -15.62 -3.57 -21.67
CA TRP A 121 -15.05 -2.34 -21.09
C TRP A 121 -14.70 -2.48 -19.61
N GLY A 122 -15.45 -3.29 -18.86
CA GLY A 122 -15.13 -3.65 -17.47
C GLY A 122 -13.80 -4.37 -17.35
N MET A 123 -13.54 -5.37 -18.20
CA MET A 123 -12.25 -6.08 -18.26
C MET A 123 -11.11 -5.15 -18.67
N VAL A 124 -11.32 -4.29 -19.68
CA VAL A 124 -10.32 -3.29 -20.10
C VAL A 124 -9.99 -2.33 -18.96
N ALA A 125 -10.99 -1.84 -18.23
CA ALA A 125 -10.78 -0.99 -17.07
C ALA A 125 -10.00 -1.71 -15.97
N MET A 126 -10.31 -2.99 -15.71
CA MET A 126 -9.55 -3.82 -14.75
C MET A 126 -8.07 -3.91 -15.17
N GLY A 127 -7.80 -4.24 -16.43
CA GLY A 127 -6.44 -4.29 -16.98
C GLY A 127 -5.70 -2.96 -16.86
N LEU A 128 -6.37 -1.84 -17.11
CA LEU A 128 -5.80 -0.50 -16.94
C LEU A 128 -5.45 -0.21 -15.48
N PHE A 129 -6.35 -0.49 -14.55
CA PHE A 129 -6.07 -0.29 -13.13
C PHE A 129 -5.00 -1.24 -12.60
N HIS A 130 -4.91 -2.46 -13.12
CA HIS A 130 -3.80 -3.36 -12.83
C HIS A 130 -2.44 -2.75 -13.23
N MET A 131 -2.35 -2.11 -14.39
CA MET A 131 -1.14 -1.37 -14.79
C MET A 131 -0.84 -0.19 -13.88
N VAL A 132 -1.87 0.56 -13.43
CA VAL A 132 -1.70 1.65 -12.45
C VAL A 132 -1.13 1.12 -11.13
N VAL A 133 -1.61 -0.04 -10.65
CA VAL A 133 -1.10 -0.68 -9.43
C VAL A 133 0.36 -1.09 -9.59
N ILE A 134 0.76 -1.61 -10.76
CA ILE A 134 2.17 -1.95 -11.05
C ILE A 134 3.04 -0.70 -11.02
N VAL A 135 2.59 0.41 -11.60
CA VAL A 135 3.32 1.69 -11.59
C VAL A 135 3.44 2.24 -10.16
N ASP A 136 2.37 2.17 -9.36
CA ASP A 136 2.40 2.52 -7.94
C ASP A 136 3.42 1.66 -7.17
N ALA A 137 3.46 0.35 -7.46
CA ALA A 137 4.45 -0.56 -6.89
C ALA A 137 5.88 -0.15 -7.24
N PHE A 138 6.18 0.15 -8.50
CA PHE A 138 7.51 0.63 -8.92
C PHE A 138 7.91 1.96 -8.26
N TYR A 139 6.94 2.85 -8.03
CA TYR A 139 7.21 4.15 -7.39
C TYR A 139 7.62 3.98 -5.92
N ASN A 140 7.00 3.02 -5.21
CA ASN A 140 7.29 2.76 -3.81
C ASN A 140 8.52 1.87 -3.62
N GLU A 141 8.64 0.76 -4.37
CA GLU A 141 9.77 -0.16 -4.29
C GLU A 141 9.96 -0.93 -5.61
N PHE A 142 11.13 -0.81 -6.22
CA PHE A 142 11.41 -1.40 -7.54
C PHE A 142 11.19 -2.91 -7.60
N PHE A 143 11.60 -3.64 -6.55
CA PHE A 143 11.44 -5.09 -6.50
C PHE A 143 9.96 -5.50 -6.43
N GLU A 144 9.14 -4.78 -5.69
CA GLU A 144 7.69 -5.01 -5.62
C GLU A 144 7.02 -4.78 -6.98
N GLY A 145 7.44 -3.76 -7.71
CA GLY A 145 7.00 -3.50 -9.08
C GLY A 145 7.37 -4.64 -10.03
N LEU A 146 8.60 -5.15 -9.94
CA LEU A 146 9.07 -6.26 -10.77
C LEU A 146 8.28 -7.55 -10.51
N VAL A 147 8.05 -7.88 -9.23
CA VAL A 147 7.26 -9.08 -8.86
C VAL A 147 5.80 -8.91 -9.29
N SER A 148 5.22 -7.70 -9.14
CA SER A 148 3.87 -7.39 -9.59
C SER A 148 3.70 -7.54 -11.11
N LEU A 149 4.75 -7.22 -11.88
CA LEU A 149 4.78 -7.38 -13.33
C LEU A 149 4.92 -8.85 -13.75
N MET A 150 5.76 -9.62 -13.06
CA MET A 150 5.99 -11.04 -13.40
C MET A 150 4.86 -11.96 -12.96
N ILE A 151 4.22 -11.66 -11.82
CA ILE A 151 3.20 -12.51 -11.21
C ILE A 151 1.93 -11.67 -11.06
N PRO A 152 0.99 -11.71 -12.03
CA PRO A 152 -0.17 -10.81 -12.03
C PRO A 152 -0.99 -10.82 -10.72
N PRO A 153 -1.24 -11.98 -10.06
CA PRO A 153 -1.92 -11.99 -8.75
C PRO A 153 -1.20 -11.21 -7.65
N TYR A 154 0.12 -11.03 -7.75
CA TYR A 154 0.92 -10.31 -6.76
C TYR A 154 0.55 -8.82 -6.69
N SER A 155 0.16 -8.20 -7.81
CA SER A 155 -0.31 -6.81 -7.83
C SER A 155 -1.48 -6.56 -6.86
N LEU A 156 -2.40 -7.52 -6.73
CA LEU A 156 -3.52 -7.44 -5.78
C LEU A 156 -3.03 -7.57 -4.34
N TYR A 157 -2.12 -8.52 -4.08
CA TYR A 157 -1.49 -8.64 -2.77
C TYR A 157 -0.79 -7.34 -2.36
N TYR A 158 0.01 -6.77 -3.25
CA TYR A 158 0.67 -5.48 -3.05
C TYR A 158 -0.35 -4.38 -2.72
N LEU A 159 -1.41 -4.25 -3.53
CA LEU A 159 -2.42 -3.22 -3.35
C LEU A 159 -3.12 -3.30 -1.99
N TYR A 160 -3.53 -4.50 -1.55
CA TYR A 160 -4.34 -4.66 -0.33
C TYR A 160 -3.52 -4.74 0.96
N PHE A 161 -2.28 -5.22 0.90
CA PHE A 161 -1.47 -5.45 2.10
C PHE A 161 -0.29 -4.50 2.25
N LYS A 162 0.20 -3.87 1.16
CA LYS A 162 1.36 -2.97 1.20
C LYS A 162 1.07 -1.52 0.80
N SER A 163 0.24 -1.27 -0.21
CA SER A 163 -0.04 0.10 -0.69
C SER A 163 -1.02 0.84 0.22
N ASP A 164 -0.68 2.03 0.73
CA ASP A 164 -1.58 2.83 1.57
C ASP A 164 -2.69 3.56 0.78
N SER A 165 -2.86 3.28 -0.51
CA SER A 165 -3.86 3.91 -1.36
C SER A 165 -5.26 3.29 -1.19
N PHE A 166 -6.00 3.77 -0.19
CA PHE A 166 -7.36 3.29 0.10
C PHE A 166 -8.34 3.49 -1.06
N ALA A 167 -8.22 4.59 -1.81
CA ALA A 167 -9.07 4.87 -2.95
C ALA A 167 -8.83 3.86 -4.09
N LEU A 168 -7.56 3.52 -4.36
CA LEU A 168 -7.21 2.54 -5.39
C LEU A 168 -7.70 1.14 -5.02
N ARG A 169 -7.56 0.75 -3.74
CA ARG A 169 -8.15 -0.51 -3.22
C ARG A 169 -9.66 -0.56 -3.46
N ALA A 170 -10.37 0.53 -3.18
CA ALA A 170 -11.83 0.58 -3.34
C ALA A 170 -12.26 0.43 -4.81
N ILE A 171 -11.58 1.12 -5.72
CA ILE A 171 -11.89 1.06 -7.16
C ILE A 171 -11.57 -0.32 -7.73
N VAL A 172 -10.35 -0.81 -7.49
CA VAL A 172 -9.92 -2.14 -7.98
C VAL A 172 -10.76 -3.24 -7.37
N GLY A 173 -11.10 -3.15 -6.08
CA GLY A 173 -12.00 -4.08 -5.42
C GLY A 173 -13.39 -4.12 -6.03
N GLY A 174 -13.99 -2.95 -6.29
CA GLY A 174 -15.31 -2.88 -6.91
C GLY A 174 -15.32 -3.47 -8.33
N LEU A 175 -14.28 -3.17 -9.12
CA LEU A 175 -14.10 -3.76 -10.45
C LEU A 175 -13.86 -5.27 -10.39
N ALA A 176 -13.05 -5.74 -9.45
CA ALA A 176 -12.76 -7.17 -9.27
C ALA A 176 -14.00 -7.96 -8.85
N VAL A 177 -14.90 -7.38 -8.03
CA VAL A 177 -16.17 -8.03 -7.68
C VAL A 177 -17.10 -8.14 -8.89
N ALA A 178 -17.15 -7.12 -9.75
CA ALA A 178 -18.04 -7.12 -10.91
C ALA A 178 -17.51 -7.91 -12.11
N PHE A 179 -16.20 -7.89 -12.36
CA PHE A 179 -15.58 -8.41 -13.59
C PHE A 179 -14.39 -9.35 -13.36
N GLY A 180 -14.05 -9.65 -12.10
CA GLY A 180 -12.88 -10.46 -11.79
C GLY A 180 -12.99 -11.88 -12.34
N LEU A 181 -14.18 -12.47 -12.33
CA LEU A 181 -14.42 -13.79 -12.92
C LEU A 181 -14.20 -13.78 -14.43
N ASP A 182 -14.77 -12.79 -15.14
CA ASP A 182 -14.63 -12.65 -16.59
C ASP A 182 -13.14 -12.51 -16.99
N MET A 183 -12.36 -11.76 -16.20
CA MET A 183 -10.92 -11.63 -16.43
C MET A 183 -10.17 -12.94 -16.20
N VAL A 184 -10.53 -13.71 -15.16
CA VAL A 184 -9.90 -15.01 -14.88
C VAL A 184 -10.20 -16.00 -16.01
N GLU A 185 -11.45 -16.07 -16.47
CA GLU A 185 -11.84 -16.91 -17.60
C GLU A 185 -11.05 -16.54 -18.86
N LEU A 186 -10.95 -15.25 -19.19
CA LEU A 186 -10.14 -14.77 -20.32
C LEU A 186 -8.67 -15.19 -20.19
N CYS A 187 -8.08 -15.04 -19.01
CA CYS A 187 -6.69 -15.44 -18.76
C CYS A 187 -6.49 -16.96 -18.89
N VAL A 188 -7.42 -17.76 -18.37
CA VAL A 188 -7.37 -19.23 -18.45
C VAL A 188 -7.51 -19.69 -19.89
N ASP A 189 -8.44 -19.12 -20.65
CA ASP A 189 -8.65 -19.45 -22.06
C ASP A 189 -7.40 -19.13 -22.88
N GLN A 190 -6.83 -17.93 -22.70
CA GLN A 190 -5.58 -17.54 -23.38
C GLN A 190 -4.42 -18.46 -23.02
N LEU A 191 -4.23 -18.76 -21.73
CA LEU A 191 -3.18 -19.67 -21.27
C LEU A 191 -3.36 -21.08 -21.83
N SER A 192 -4.58 -21.59 -21.86
CA SER A 192 -4.90 -22.90 -22.42
C SER A 192 -4.58 -22.97 -23.92
N GLY A 193 -4.83 -21.88 -24.65
CA GLY A 193 -4.46 -21.73 -26.05
C GLY A 193 -2.95 -21.80 -26.25
N TYR A 194 -2.17 -21.03 -25.50
CA TYR A 194 -0.71 -21.07 -25.57
C TYR A 194 -0.14 -22.45 -25.20
N VAL A 195 -0.67 -23.07 -24.15
CA VAL A 195 -0.25 -24.43 -23.74
C VAL A 195 -0.53 -25.42 -24.86
N LYS A 196 -1.68 -25.32 -25.52
CA LYS A 196 -2.03 -26.18 -26.64
C LYS A 196 -1.09 -25.96 -27.83
N GLU A 197 -0.81 -24.72 -28.22
CA GLU A 197 0.13 -24.41 -29.31
C GLU A 197 1.54 -24.93 -29.04
N VAL A 198 2.05 -24.74 -27.82
CA VAL A 198 3.35 -25.26 -27.41
C VAL A 198 3.36 -26.79 -27.42
N ASN A 199 2.31 -27.42 -26.92
CA ASN A 199 2.17 -28.86 -26.92
C ASN A 199 2.14 -29.40 -28.36
N ASP A 200 1.32 -28.80 -29.23
CA ASP A 200 1.21 -29.19 -30.64
C ASP A 200 2.55 -29.03 -31.38
N PHE A 201 3.31 -27.97 -31.11
CA PHE A 201 4.67 -27.76 -31.63
C PHE A 201 5.67 -28.84 -31.16
N ILE A 202 5.60 -29.24 -29.89
CA ILE A 202 6.43 -30.31 -29.33
C ILE A 202 6.09 -31.65 -29.99
N TRP A 203 4.79 -31.96 -30.14
CA TRP A 203 4.33 -33.22 -30.75
C TRP A 203 4.59 -33.30 -32.24
N SER A 204 4.59 -32.17 -32.96
CA SER A 204 4.96 -32.13 -34.37
C SER A 204 6.47 -32.27 -34.63
N GLY A 205 7.28 -32.45 -33.59
CA GLY A 205 8.73 -32.62 -33.70
C GLY A 205 9.54 -31.32 -33.74
N GLY A 206 8.91 -30.17 -33.47
CA GLY A 206 9.61 -28.88 -33.40
C GLY A 206 10.22 -28.43 -34.73
N GLY A 207 9.51 -28.62 -35.85
CA GLY A 207 10.00 -28.30 -37.20
C GLY A 207 10.75 -29.44 -37.88
#